data_AF-A0A7H8S329-F1
#
_entry.id   AF-A0A7H8S329-F1
#
_cell.length_a   1.000
_cell.length_b   1.000
_cell.length_c   1.000
_cell.angle_alpha   90.00
_cell.angle_beta   90.00
_cell.angle_gamma   90.00
#
_symmetry.space_group_name_H-M   'P 1'
#
loop_
_entity.id
_entity.type
_entity.pdbx_description
1 polymer ?
#
loop_
_entity_poly.entity_id
_entity_poly.type
_entity_poly.pdbx_seq_one_letter_code
_entity_poly.pdbx_strand_id
1 'polypeptide(L)'
;MKRKPGDKGVKHLAQFVIFIIFVFPIVSLILGVLGYYIFKNIYLTPIIIAIIAVIATFTVYNTSFWFWAVLYTLLSFLSGFLVKSLSSKKQGKNNGIHLSR
;
A
#
# COMPACT_ATOMS: atom_id res chain seq x y z
N MET A 1 -3.55 27.39 30.84
CA MET A 1 -4.66 27.40 29.86
C MET A 1 -5.30 26.02 29.79
N LYS A 2 -6.46 25.80 30.42
CA LYS A 2 -7.11 24.48 30.52
C LYS A 2 -7.88 24.21 29.22
N ARG A 3 -7.49 23.20 28.44
CA ARG A 3 -8.17 22.88 27.16
C ARG A 3 -9.61 22.45 27.42
N LYS A 4 -10.57 22.95 26.62
CA LYS A 4 -11.98 22.56 26.74
C LYS A 4 -12.14 21.04 26.54
N PRO A 5 -12.97 20.34 27.32
CA PRO A 5 -13.08 18.89 27.31
C PRO A 5 -13.43 18.29 25.92
N GLY A 6 -14.14 19.05 25.07
CA GLY A 6 -14.45 18.64 23.68
C GLY A 6 -13.27 18.66 22.68
N ASP A 7 -12.16 19.33 23.01
CA ASP A 7 -10.99 19.45 22.10
C ASP A 7 -10.19 18.13 21.97
N LYS A 8 -10.32 17.20 22.93
CA LYS A 8 -9.62 15.90 22.84
C LYS A 8 -10.27 14.96 21.83
N GLY A 9 -11.60 14.87 21.81
CA GLY A 9 -12.34 13.97 20.92
C GLY A 9 -12.11 14.28 19.45
N VAL A 10 -12.10 15.57 19.08
CA VAL A 10 -11.87 16.02 17.70
C VAL A 10 -10.47 15.65 17.21
N LYS A 11 -9.46 15.71 18.07
CA LYS A 11 -8.07 15.36 17.69
C LYS A 11 -7.90 13.90 17.35
N HIS A 12 -8.52 13.01 18.12
CA HIS A 12 -8.43 11.57 17.86
C HIS A 12 -9.08 11.22 16.52
N LEU A 13 -10.22 11.84 16.20
CA LEU A 13 -10.89 11.68 14.90
C LEU A 13 -10.03 12.24 13.76
N ALA A 14 -9.48 13.45 13.92
CA ALA A 14 -8.62 14.05 12.91
C ALA A 14 -7.36 13.21 12.65
N GLN A 15 -6.73 12.70 13.70
CA GLN A 15 -5.58 11.79 13.59
C GLN A 15 -5.96 10.52 12.83
N PHE A 16 -7.08 9.89 13.19
CA PHE A 16 -7.55 8.67 12.51
C PHE A 16 -7.77 8.89 11.00
N VAL A 17 -8.39 10.01 10.63
CA VAL A 17 -8.61 10.37 9.22
C VAL A 17 -7.28 10.54 8.47
N ILE A 18 -6.26 11.12 9.09
CA ILE A 18 -4.92 11.26 8.50
C ILE A 18 -4.29 9.89 8.22
N PHE A 19 -4.44 8.92 9.13
CA PHE A 19 -3.90 7.57 8.93
C PHE A 19 -4.55 6.87 7.73
N ILE A 20 -5.87 6.98 7.58
CA ILE A 20 -6.61 6.37 6.48
C ILE A 20 -6.24 7.00 5.14
N ILE A 21 -6.17 8.33 5.07
CA ILE A 21 -6.02 9.02 3.79
C ILE A 21 -4.56 9.07 3.31
N PHE A 22 -3.60 9.14 4.23
CA PHE A 22 -2.19 9.33 3.87
C PHE A 22 -1.33 8.16 4.27
N VAL A 23 -1.35 7.76 5.53
CA VAL A 23 -0.38 6.79 6.06
C VAL A 23 -0.58 5.40 5.46
N PHE A 24 -1.78 4.84 5.52
CA PHE A 24 -2.05 3.49 5.00
C PHE A 24 -1.86 3.36 3.49
N PRO A 25 -2.29 4.34 2.65
CA PRO A 25 -1.96 4.36 1.22
C PRO A 25 -0.46 4.36 0.95
N ILE A 26 0.30 5.25 1.61
CA ILE A 26 1.75 5.36 1.42
C ILE A 26 2.44 4.06 1.84
N VAL A 27 2.09 3.50 3.00
CA VAL A 27 2.63 2.22 3.47
C VAL A 27 2.31 1.09 2.49
N SER A 28 1.10 1.06 1.94
CA SER A 28 0.70 0.03 0.96
C SER A 28 1.50 0.11 -0.33
N LEU A 29 1.77 1.33 -0.83
CA LEU A 29 2.66 1.55 -1.98
C LEU A 29 4.09 1.11 -1.68
N ILE A 30 4.65 1.50 -0.53
CA ILE A 30 6.01 1.13 -0.14
C ILE A 30 6.14 -0.39 0.00
N LEU A 31 5.17 -1.03 0.67
CA LEU A 31 5.17 -2.47 0.84
C LEU A 31 5.04 -3.19 -0.50
N GLY A 32 4.20 -2.74 -1.42
CA GLY A 32 4.08 -3.35 -2.75
C GLY A 32 5.40 -3.32 -3.53
N VAL A 33 6.13 -2.19 -3.48
CA VAL A 33 7.48 -2.06 -4.07
C VAL A 33 8.47 -2.99 -3.38
N LEU A 34 8.62 -2.88 -2.06
CA LEU A 34 9.59 -3.66 -1.29
C LEU A 34 9.32 -5.16 -1.36
N GLY A 35 8.06 -5.53 -1.23
CA GLY A 35 7.61 -6.92 -1.30
C GLY A 35 7.85 -7.52 -2.68
N TYR A 36 7.71 -6.76 -3.78
CA TYR A 36 8.14 -7.23 -5.09
C TYR A 36 9.66 -7.47 -5.13
N TYR A 37 10.48 -6.60 -4.54
CA TYR A 37 11.92 -6.81 -4.50
C TYR A 37 12.35 -8.05 -3.71
N ILE A 38 11.68 -8.34 -2.59
CA ILE A 38 11.95 -9.47 -1.69
C ILE A 38 11.42 -10.78 -2.29
N PHE A 39 10.13 -10.84 -2.63
CA PHE A 39 9.46 -12.07 -3.05
C PHE A 39 9.57 -12.34 -4.56
N LYS A 40 9.98 -11.33 -5.36
CA LYS A 40 9.96 -11.36 -6.84
C LYS A 40 8.60 -11.72 -7.45
N ASN A 41 7.54 -11.66 -6.67
CA ASN A 41 6.18 -11.99 -7.06
C ASN A 41 5.25 -10.82 -6.75
N ILE A 42 4.55 -10.32 -7.78
CA ILE A 42 3.66 -9.17 -7.68
C ILE A 42 2.36 -9.47 -6.91
N TYR A 43 2.01 -10.74 -6.70
CA TYR A 43 0.75 -11.14 -6.07
C TYR A 43 0.88 -11.40 -4.57
N LEU A 44 2.05 -11.83 -4.08
CA LEU A 44 2.23 -12.21 -2.67
C LEU A 44 1.94 -11.04 -1.72
N THR A 45 2.53 -9.87 -1.98
CA THR A 45 2.39 -8.72 -1.09
C THR A 45 0.97 -8.14 -1.05
N PRO A 46 0.28 -7.96 -2.19
CA PRO A 46 -1.13 -7.57 -2.18
C PRO A 46 -2.04 -8.56 -1.45
N ILE A 47 -1.82 -9.88 -1.60
CA ILE A 47 -2.60 -10.90 -0.87
C ILE A 47 -2.40 -10.75 0.65
N ILE A 48 -1.16 -10.55 1.11
CA ILE A 48 -0.89 -10.32 2.54
C ILE A 48 -1.62 -9.07 3.04
N ILE A 49 -1.56 -7.97 2.28
CA ILE A 49 -2.27 -6.73 2.63
C ILE A 49 -3.78 -6.94 2.65
N ALA A 50 -4.34 -7.67 1.69
CA ALA A 50 -5.76 -7.99 1.65
C ALA A 50 -6.18 -8.79 2.90
N ILE A 51 -5.43 -9.84 3.27
CA ILE A 51 -5.73 -10.66 4.45
C ILE A 51 -5.69 -9.80 5.72
N ILE A 52 -4.62 -9.03 5.93
CA ILE A 52 -4.48 -8.16 7.10
C ILE A 52 -5.60 -7.11 7.15
N ALA A 53 -5.91 -6.47 6.01
CA ALA A 53 -6.92 -5.43 5.95
C ALA A 53 -8.34 -5.99 6.16
N VAL A 54 -8.64 -7.18 5.66
CA VAL A 54 -9.92 -7.87 5.89
C VAL A 54 -10.06 -8.25 7.37
N ILE A 55 -9.02 -8.82 7.98
CA ILE A 55 -9.03 -9.12 9.43
C ILE A 55 -9.26 -7.83 10.23
N ALA A 56 -8.54 -6.75 9.91
CA ALA A 56 -8.72 -5.45 10.57
C ALA A 56 -10.14 -4.88 10.38
N THR A 57 -10.74 -5.07 9.20
CA THR A 57 -12.11 -4.62 8.89
C THR A 57 -13.13 -5.24 9.83
N PHE A 58 -13.00 -6.52 10.17
CA PHE A 58 -13.95 -7.22 11.03
C PHE A 58 -13.62 -7.19 12.53
N THR A 59 -12.36 -6.93 12.90
CA THR A 59 -11.91 -6.99 14.31
C THR A 59 -11.71 -5.62 14.95
N VAL A 60 -11.26 -4.63 14.19
CA VAL A 60 -10.92 -3.28 14.70
C VAL A 60 -11.89 -2.24 14.17
N TYR A 61 -12.34 -2.41 12.92
CA TYR A 61 -13.17 -1.45 12.22
C TYR A 61 -14.60 -1.97 12.01
N ASN A 62 -15.24 -1.52 10.94
CA ASN A 62 -16.61 -1.88 10.56
C ASN A 62 -16.68 -2.13 9.06
N THR A 63 -17.84 -2.57 8.57
CA THR A 63 -18.05 -2.93 7.16
C THR A 63 -17.78 -1.81 6.16
N SER A 64 -17.89 -0.53 6.54
CA SER A 64 -17.51 0.59 5.67
C SER A 64 -16.01 0.64 5.37
N PHE A 65 -15.17 -0.05 6.16
CA PHE A 65 -13.73 -0.14 5.92
C PHE A 65 -13.35 -1.08 4.77
N TRP A 66 -14.30 -1.88 4.26
CA TRP A 66 -14.08 -2.76 3.11
C TRP A 66 -13.56 -2.02 1.87
N PHE A 67 -14.11 -0.84 1.59
CA PHE A 67 -13.65 0.00 0.48
C PHE A 67 -12.16 0.32 0.60
N TRP A 68 -11.71 0.69 1.81
CA TRP A 68 -10.32 1.02 2.10
C TRP A 68 -9.40 -0.20 2.00
N ALA A 69 -9.85 -1.36 2.49
CA ALA A 69 -9.10 -2.62 2.37
C ALA A 69 -8.81 -2.99 0.91
N VAL A 70 -9.82 -2.85 0.03
CA VAL A 70 -9.67 -3.07 -1.41
C VAL A 70 -8.73 -2.04 -2.01
N LEU A 71 -8.90 -0.75 -1.68
CA LEU A 71 -8.06 0.34 -2.20
C LEU A 71 -6.57 0.12 -1.87
N TYR A 72 -6.24 -0.22 -0.62
CA TYR A 72 -4.86 -0.45 -0.19
C TYR A 72 -4.24 -1.67 -0.89
N THR A 73 -5.03 -2.72 -1.10
CA THR A 73 -4.59 -3.91 -1.85
C THR A 73 -4.26 -3.54 -3.31
N LEU A 74 -5.13 -2.74 -3.96
CA LEU A 74 -4.90 -2.27 -5.33
C LEU A 74 -3.67 -1.36 -5.44
N LEU A 75 -3.46 -0.46 -4.47
CA LEU A 75 -2.27 0.39 -4.43
C LEU A 75 -0.98 -0.45 -4.33
N SER A 76 -0.96 -1.44 -3.43
CA SER A 76 0.17 -2.36 -3.32
C SER A 76 0.42 -3.11 -4.63
N PHE A 77 -0.63 -3.66 -5.24
CA PHE A 77 -0.51 -4.37 -6.51
C PHE A 77 0.02 -3.47 -7.62
N LEU A 78 -0.54 -2.26 -7.76
CA LEU A 78 -0.13 -1.30 -8.78
C LEU A 78 1.34 -0.91 -8.62
N SER A 79 1.79 -0.65 -7.40
CA SER A 79 3.18 -0.29 -7.14
C SER A 79 4.16 -1.43 -7.48
N GLY A 80 3.87 -2.68 -7.08
CA GLY A 80 4.68 -3.84 -7.44
C GLY A 80 4.67 -4.11 -8.95
N PHE A 81 3.51 -3.92 -9.60
CA PHE A 81 3.37 -4.06 -11.06
C PHE A 81 4.21 -3.02 -11.83
N LEU A 82 4.19 -1.76 -11.40
CA LEU A 82 5.00 -0.70 -12.00
C LEU A 82 6.51 -1.04 -11.94
N VAL A 83 6.98 -1.52 -10.78
CA VAL A 83 8.39 -1.91 -10.61
C VAL A 83 8.76 -3.08 -11.52
N LYS A 84 7.89 -4.09 -11.63
CA LYS A 84 8.09 -5.24 -12.54
C LYS A 84 8.17 -4.76 -14.00
N SER A 85 7.25 -3.90 -14.42
CA SER A 85 7.19 -3.38 -15.80
C SER A 85 8.45 -2.57 -16.15
N LEU A 86 8.89 -1.69 -15.23
CA LEU A 86 10.12 -0.91 -15.40
C LEU A 86 11.38 -1.79 -15.43
N SER A 87 11.42 -2.83 -14.59
CA SER A 87 12.55 -3.78 -14.55
C SER A 87 12.64 -4.64 -15.82
N SER A 88 11.50 -5.03 -16.39
CA SER A 88 11.46 -5.81 -17.64
C SER A 88 11.94 -4.98 -18.84
N LYS A 89 11.57 -3.69 -18.93
CA LYS A 89 12.11 -2.78 -19.96
C LYS A 89 13.63 -2.63 -19.88
N LYS A 90 14.21 -2.68 -18.68
CA LYS A 90 15.65 -2.51 -18.47
C LYS A 90 16.49 -3.66 -19.06
N GLN A 91 15.94 -4.88 -19.11
CA GLN A 91 16.62 -6.03 -19.75
C GLN A 91 16.62 -5.97 -21.28
N GLY A 92 15.52 -5.52 -21.89
CA GLY A 92 15.43 -5.40 -23.37
C GLY A 92 16.44 -4.41 -23.96
N LYS A 93 16.78 -3.32 -23.24
CA LYS A 93 17.76 -2.34 -23.68
C LYS A 93 19.21 -2.84 -23.59
N ASN A 94 19.55 -3.67 -22.60
CA ASN A 94 20.93 -4.16 -22.43
C ASN A 94 21.30 -5.24 -23.46
N ASN A 95 20.35 -6.06 -23.90
CA ASN A 95 20.62 -7.16 -24.82
C ASN A 95 20.84 -6.68 -26.28
N GLY A 96 20.29 -5.52 -26.67
CA GLY A 96 20.53 -4.94 -27.99
C GLY A 96 21.95 -4.36 -28.17
N ILE A 97 22.61 -3.97 -27.08
CA ILE A 97 23.98 -3.42 -27.12
C ILE A 97 25.00 -4.54 -27.34
N HIS A 98 24.70 -5.74 -26.83
CA HIS A 98 25.61 -6.90 -26.91
C HIS A 98 25.55 -7.66 -28.25
N LEU A 99 24.51 -7.44 -29.06
CA LEU A 99 24.37 -8.02 -30.40
C LEU A 99 24.87 -7.10 -31.53
N SER A 100 25.36 -5.90 -31.18
CA SER A 100 25.86 -4.89 -32.12
C SER A 100 27.38 -4.73 -32.11
N ARG A 101 28.10 -5.60 -31.38
CA ARG A 101 29.56 -5.61 -31.27
C ARG A 101 30.12 -6.95 -31.73
#